data_AF-A0A4Y2CLU4-F1
#
_entry.id   AF-A0A4Y2CLU4-F1
#
_cell.length_a   1.000
_cell.length_b   1.000
_cell.length_c   1.000
_cell.angle_alpha   90.00
_cell.angle_beta   90.00
_cell.angle_gamma   90.00
#
_symmetry.space_group_name_H-M   'P 1'
#
loop_
_entity.id
_entity.type
_entity.pdbx_description
1 polymer ?
#
loop_
_entity_poly.entity_id
_entity_poly.type
_entity_poly.pdbx_seq_one_letter_code
_entity_poly.pdbx_strand_id
1 'polypeptide(L)'
;MAIERASETIEAHQLRQMTNTRRMSNIRSVIWRQKENSAFNYDSNICYECDPLIEMGRMIVECIFCKALKWKGELNNMCCNGGKIQLPLLQTSAEPLLLTDSPNAVNF
;
A
#
# COMPACT_ATOMS: atom_id res chain seq x y z
N MET A 1 -35.99 -4.95 -11.36
CA MET A 1 -34.59 -5.16 -10.92
C MET A 1 -33.54 -5.08 -12.04
N ALA A 2 -33.55 -5.93 -13.08
CA ALA A 2 -32.54 -5.84 -14.16
C ALA A 2 -32.86 -4.76 -15.21
N ILE A 3 -34.15 -4.56 -15.51
CA ILE A 3 -34.63 -3.62 -16.52
C ILE A 3 -34.49 -2.15 -16.06
N GLU A 4 -34.60 -1.87 -14.76
CA GLU A 4 -34.45 -0.52 -14.18
C GLU A 4 -33.02 0.04 -14.23
N ARG A 5 -31.99 -0.80 -14.44
CA ARG A 5 -30.60 -0.34 -14.53
C ARG A 5 -30.25 0.22 -15.91
N ALA A 6 -31.00 -0.14 -16.95
CA ALA A 6 -30.72 0.27 -18.33
C ALA A 6 -31.26 1.67 -18.66
N SER A 7 -32.26 2.16 -17.90
CA SER A 7 -32.90 3.46 -18.10
C SER A 7 -32.50 4.50 -17.04
N GLU A 8 -31.38 4.29 -16.37
CA GLU A 8 -30.97 5.15 -15.26
C GLU A 8 -30.37 6.47 -15.74
N THR A 9 -30.76 7.56 -15.08
CA THR A 9 -30.17 8.87 -15.32
C THR A 9 -28.75 8.96 -14.76
N ILE A 10 -27.92 9.82 -15.36
CA ILE A 10 -26.53 10.03 -14.92
C ILE A 10 -26.47 10.44 -13.44
N GLU A 11 -27.41 11.27 -12.99
CA GLU A 11 -27.50 11.73 -11.60
C GLU A 11 -27.83 10.59 -10.63
N ALA A 12 -28.80 9.74 -10.96
CA ALA A 12 -29.14 8.56 -10.14
C ALA A 12 -27.93 7.62 -10.05
N HIS A 13 -27.23 7.43 -11.17
CA HIS A 13 -26.02 6.62 -11.22
C HIS A 13 -24.91 7.20 -10.32
N GLN A 14 -24.64 8.50 -10.40
CA GLN A 14 -23.68 9.20 -9.55
C GLN A 14 -24.06 9.12 -8.06
N LEU A 15 -25.31 9.37 -7.72
CA LEU A 15 -25.80 9.30 -6.35
C LEU A 15 -25.64 7.90 -5.76
N ARG A 16 -25.93 6.86 -6.54
CA ARG A 16 -25.68 5.48 -6.11
C ARG A 16 -24.19 5.21 -5.95
N GLN A 17 -23.33 5.64 -6.88
CA GLN A 17 -21.88 5.49 -6.72
C GLN A 17 -21.38 6.15 -5.44
N MET A 18 -21.80 7.39 -5.16
CA MET A 18 -21.46 8.11 -3.92
C MET A 18 -21.95 7.36 -2.68
N THR A 19 -23.19 6.89 -2.70
CA THR A 19 -23.80 6.15 -1.58
C THR A 19 -23.09 4.83 -1.33
N ASN A 20 -22.75 4.09 -2.39
CA ASN A 20 -21.99 2.84 -2.29
C ASN A 20 -20.57 3.09 -1.77
N THR A 21 -19.93 4.16 -2.24
CA THR A 21 -18.59 4.57 -1.79
C THR A 21 -18.61 4.89 -0.30
N ARG A 22 -19.58 5.69 0.16
CA ARG A 22 -19.77 6.03 1.58
C ARG A 22 -20.11 4.81 2.43
N ARG A 23 -20.95 3.91 1.94
CA ARG A 23 -21.25 2.64 2.63
C ARG A 23 -19.98 1.81 2.78
N MET A 24 -19.16 1.72 1.74
CA MET A 24 -17.92 0.97 1.76
C MET A 24 -16.85 1.59 2.65
N SER A 25 -16.74 2.93 2.67
CA SER A 25 -15.84 3.62 3.60
C SER A 25 -16.25 3.38 5.05
N ASN A 26 -17.54 3.41 5.37
CA ASN A 26 -18.05 3.14 6.71
C ASN A 26 -17.82 1.70 7.15
N ILE A 27 -18.01 0.72 6.25
CA ILE A 27 -17.71 -0.68 6.56
C ILE A 27 -16.22 -0.87 6.84
N ARG A 28 -15.35 -0.28 6.01
CA ARG A 28 -13.89 -0.33 6.25
C ARG A 28 -13.53 0.30 7.59
N SER A 29 -14.06 1.48 7.93
CA SER A 29 -13.71 2.16 9.17
C SER A 29 -14.14 1.39 10.43
N VAL A 30 -15.31 0.73 10.41
CA VAL A 30 -15.77 -0.11 11.53
C VAL A 30 -14.85 -1.30 11.76
N ILE A 31 -14.40 -1.96 10.70
CA ILE A 31 -13.53 -3.13 10.85
C ILE A 31 -12.11 -2.73 11.30
N TRP A 32 -11.57 -1.61 10.81
CA TRP A 32 -10.27 -1.10 11.25
C TRP A 32 -10.25 -0.73 12.74
N ARG A 33 -11.37 -0.24 13.30
CA ARG A 33 -11.48 0.02 14.75
C ARG A 33 -11.32 -1.23 15.60
N GLN A 34 -11.71 -2.41 15.11
CA GLN A 34 -11.51 -3.67 15.83
C GLN A 34 -10.04 -4.11 15.84
N LYS A 35 -9.21 -3.53 14.98
CA LYS A 35 -7.77 -3.81 14.86
C LYS A 35 -6.91 -2.68 15.42
N GLU A 36 -7.53 -1.76 16.14
CA GLU A 36 -6.82 -0.65 16.75
C GLU A 36 -5.76 -1.21 17.70
N ASN A 37 -4.51 -0.76 17.53
CA ASN A 37 -3.34 -1.20 18.28
C ASN A 37 -2.93 -2.68 18.12
N SER A 38 -3.50 -3.44 17.18
CA SER A 38 -3.09 -4.85 16.96
C SER A 38 -1.61 -4.99 16.56
N ALA A 39 -0.99 -3.94 16.00
CA ALA A 39 0.44 -3.92 15.71
C ALA A 39 1.32 -3.83 16.98
N PHE A 40 0.80 -3.25 18.06
CA PHE A 40 1.51 -3.11 19.33
C PHE A 40 1.14 -4.21 20.33
N ASN A 41 -0.11 -4.68 20.29
CA ASN A 41 -0.64 -5.73 21.15
C ASN A 41 -1.18 -6.87 20.29
N TYR A 42 -0.29 -7.80 19.92
CA TYR A 42 -0.67 -8.95 19.11
C TYR A 42 -1.60 -9.89 19.91
N ASP A 43 -2.80 -10.15 19.38
CA ASP A 43 -3.74 -11.15 19.90
C ASP A 43 -3.79 -12.37 18.98
N SER A 44 -3.25 -13.50 19.44
CA SER A 44 -3.20 -14.76 18.68
C SER A 44 -4.56 -15.38 18.35
N ASN A 45 -5.65 -14.95 19.00
CA ASN A 45 -7.00 -15.45 18.69
C ASN A 45 -7.59 -14.82 17.42
N ILE A 46 -6.99 -13.73 16.93
CA ILE A 46 -7.41 -13.07 15.69
C ILE A 46 -6.73 -13.75 14.51
N CYS A 47 -7.52 -14.24 13.56
CA CYS A 47 -6.99 -14.82 12.32
C CYS A 47 -6.59 -13.70 11.33
N TYR A 48 -5.39 -13.15 11.49
CA TYR A 48 -4.85 -12.09 10.62
C TYR A 48 -4.61 -12.56 9.18
N GLU A 49 -4.24 -13.83 8.99
CA GLU A 49 -3.91 -14.41 7.67
C GLU A 49 -5.12 -14.50 6.74
N CYS A 50 -6.30 -14.77 7.30
CA CYS A 50 -7.55 -14.87 6.54
C CYS A 50 -8.32 -13.54 6.47
N ASP A 51 -7.76 -12.46 6.99
CA ASP A 51 -8.45 -11.17 7.03
C ASP A 51 -8.30 -10.41 5.70
N PRO A 52 -9.39 -10.18 4.95
CA PRO A 52 -9.32 -9.55 3.64
C PRO A 52 -8.89 -8.07 3.68
N LEU A 53 -8.82 -7.43 4.84
CA LEU A 53 -8.28 -6.06 4.98
C LEU A 53 -6.77 -6.05 5.19
N ILE A 54 -6.20 -7.15 5.68
CA ILE A 54 -4.76 -7.32 5.93
C ILE A 54 -4.12 -8.16 4.82
N GLU A 55 -4.92 -8.92 4.08
CA GLU A 55 -4.49 -9.71 2.93
C GLU A 55 -3.74 -8.81 1.93
N MET A 56 -2.40 -8.92 1.90
CA MET A 56 -1.55 -8.20 0.93
C MET A 56 -1.76 -8.70 -0.51
N GLY A 57 -2.52 -9.79 -0.66
CA GLY A 57 -2.79 -10.48 -1.90
C GLY A 57 -1.68 -11.45 -2.30
N ARG A 58 -1.82 -12.07 -3.48
CA ARG A 58 -0.82 -12.97 -4.04
C ARG A 58 0.31 -12.21 -4.72
N MET A 59 1.52 -12.75 -4.66
CA MET A 59 2.65 -12.31 -5.47
C MET A 59 2.43 -12.75 -6.92
N ILE A 60 1.86 -11.88 -7.74
CA ILE A 60 1.52 -12.17 -9.14
C ILE A 60 2.24 -11.25 -10.13
N VAL A 61 2.92 -10.23 -9.63
CA VAL A 61 3.63 -9.29 -10.49
C VAL A 61 5.06 -9.78 -10.64
N GLU A 62 5.53 -9.94 -11.85
CA GLU A 62 6.93 -10.28 -12.09
C GLU A 62 7.80 -9.03 -12.03
N CYS A 63 8.87 -9.07 -11.24
CA CYS A 63 9.86 -8.00 -11.21
C CYS A 63 10.63 -7.95 -12.53
N ILE A 64 10.70 -6.76 -13.14
CA ILE A 64 11.42 -6.56 -14.40
C ILE A 64 12.93 -6.84 -14.29
N PHE A 65 13.50 -6.76 -13.07
CA PHE A 65 14.93 -6.89 -12.83
C PHE A 65 15.36 -8.31 -12.43
N CYS A 66 14.76 -8.93 -11.39
CA CYS A 66 15.14 -10.28 -10.93
C CYS A 66 14.27 -11.39 -11.49
N LYS A 67 13.14 -11.07 -12.13
CA LYS A 67 12.12 -12.07 -12.49
C LYS A 67 11.45 -12.75 -11.29
N ALA A 68 11.70 -12.26 -10.07
CA ALA A 68 10.98 -12.72 -8.88
C ALA A 68 9.53 -12.23 -8.91
N LEU A 69 8.61 -13.04 -8.38
CA LEU A 69 7.23 -12.61 -8.13
C LEU A 69 7.22 -11.65 -6.92
N LYS A 70 6.44 -10.58 -7.05
CA LYS A 70 6.30 -9.50 -6.08
C LYS A 70 4.84 -9.11 -5.91
N TRP A 71 4.51 -8.44 -4.80
CA TRP A 71 3.19 -7.84 -4.64
C TRP A 71 3.02 -6.61 -5.53
N LYS A 72 1.76 -6.29 -5.87
CA LYS A 72 1.43 -5.16 -6.74
C LYS A 72 1.97 -3.81 -6.22
N GLY A 73 1.95 -3.61 -4.90
CA GLY A 73 2.46 -2.40 -4.25
C GLY A 73 3.92 -2.47 -3.79
N GLU A 74 4.60 -3.60 -3.97
CA GLU A 74 5.98 -3.77 -3.54
C GLU A 74 6.95 -3.01 -4.46
N LEU A 75 7.84 -2.22 -3.87
CA LEU A 75 8.93 -1.56 -4.59
C LEU A 75 9.88 -2.61 -5.16
N ASN A 76 10.40 -2.36 -6.37
CA ASN A 76 11.30 -3.29 -7.03
C ASN A 76 12.53 -3.60 -6.15
N ASN A 77 13.07 -2.62 -5.43
CA ASN A 77 14.24 -2.83 -4.57
C ASN A 77 14.06 -3.93 -3.51
N MET A 78 12.85 -4.16 -2.98
CA MET A 78 12.59 -5.15 -1.92
C MET A 78 12.80 -6.58 -2.42
N CYS A 79 12.13 -6.96 -3.51
CA CYS A 79 12.35 -8.26 -4.16
C CYS A 79 13.75 -8.42 -4.79
N CYS A 80 14.47 -7.30 -4.98
CA CYS A 80 15.80 -7.25 -5.59
C CYS A 80 16.95 -7.33 -4.59
N ASN A 81 16.67 -7.20 -3.29
CA ASN A 81 17.69 -7.00 -2.25
C ASN A 81 18.55 -8.24 -1.95
N GLY A 82 18.28 -9.38 -2.59
CA GLY A 82 19.05 -10.62 -2.43
C GLY A 82 20.38 -10.66 -3.21
N GLY A 83 20.86 -9.53 -3.73
CA GLY A 83 22.17 -9.40 -4.38
C GLY A 83 22.32 -10.08 -5.74
N LYS A 84 21.25 -10.68 -6.29
CA LYS A 84 21.29 -11.40 -7.58
C LYS A 84 21.07 -10.51 -8.81
N ILE A 85 20.88 -9.21 -8.61
CA ILE A 85 20.59 -8.26 -9.67
C ILE A 85 21.63 -7.16 -9.64
N GLN A 86 22.27 -6.93 -10.78
CA GLN A 86 23.01 -5.70 -11.01
C GLN A 86 21.99 -4.61 -11.41
N LEU A 87 21.51 -3.87 -10.42
CA LEU A 87 20.78 -2.63 -10.69
C LEU A 87 21.77 -1.62 -11.29
N PRO A 88 21.35 -0.79 -12.26
CA PRO A 88 22.18 0.32 -12.74
C PRO A 88 22.64 1.14 -11.53
N LEU A 89 23.93 1.44 -11.50
CA LEU A 89 24.50 2.28 -10.45
C LEU A 89 23.73 3.60 -10.44
N LEU A 90 23.08 3.91 -9.32
CA LEU A 90 22.48 5.23 -9.13
C LEU A 90 23.61 6.23 -9.36
N GLN A 91 23.40 7.19 -10.27
CA GLN A 91 24.34 8.29 -10.42
C GLN A 91 24.45 8.96 -9.06
N THR A 92 25.58 8.74 -8.40
CA THR A 92 25.92 9.50 -7.20
C THR A 92 25.89 10.96 -7.63
N SER A 93 25.05 11.76 -6.97
CA SER A 93 25.05 13.20 -7.18
C SER A 93 26.50 13.68 -7.14
N ALA A 94 26.95 14.31 -8.23
CA ALA A 94 28.32 14.81 -8.35
C ALA A 94 28.59 15.99 -7.40
N GLU A 95 27.55 16.50 -6.75
CA GLU A 95 27.67 17.55 -5.77
C GLU A 95 28.13 16.95 -4.43
N PRO A 96 29.37 17.24 -3.98
CA PRO A 96 29.70 16.98 -2.60
C PRO A 96 28.67 17.73 -1.76
N LEU A 97 27.95 17.02 -0.90
CA LEU A 97 27.21 17.66 0.16
C LEU A 97 28.25 18.41 1.00
N LEU A 98 28.46 19.68 0.67
CA LEU A 98 29.12 20.64 1.52
C LEU A 98 28.26 20.70 2.77
N LEU A 99 28.58 19.83 3.71
CA LEU A 99 28.22 20.00 5.10
C LEU A 99 28.93 21.31 5.47
N THR A 100 28.22 22.43 5.31
CA THR A 100 28.70 23.68 5.85
C THR A 100 28.80 23.41 7.34
N ASP A 101 30.03 23.45 7.85
CA ASP A 101 30.31 23.33 9.28
C ASP A 101 29.59 24.48 9.98
N SER A 102 28.32 24.26 10.31
CA SER A 102 27.55 25.16 11.13
C SER A 102 28.07 24.96 12.54
N PRO A 103 28.68 25.98 13.18
CA PRO A 103 29.29 25.83 14.51
C PRO A 103 28.28 25.59 15.63
N ASN A 104 27.00 25.32 15.31
CA ASN A 104 25.90 25.12 16.26
C ASN A 104 25.26 23.73 16.20
N ALA A 105 25.94 22.71 15.67
CA ALA A 105 25.50 21.33 15.89
C ALA A 105 25.74 20.95 17.37
N VAL A 106 24.75 21.21 18.22
CA VAL A 106 24.69 20.61 19.56
C VAL A 106 24.48 19.11 19.34
N ASN A 107 25.50 18.32 19.70
CA ASN A 107 25.37 16.86 19.79
C ASN A 107 24.27 16.55 20.82
N PHE A 108 23.19 15.92 20.36
CA PHE A 108 22.24 15.22 21.23
C PHE A 108 22.72 13.79 21.46
#